data_AF-A0A419GTL3-F1
#
_entry.id   AF-A0A419GTL3-F1
#
_cell.length_a   1.000
_cell.length_b   1.000
_cell.length_c   1.000
_cell.angle_alpha   90.00
_cell.angle_beta   90.00
_cell.angle_gamma   90.00
#
_symmetry.space_group_name_H-M   'P 1'
#
loop_
_entity.id
_entity.type
_entity.pdbx_description
1 polymer ?
#
loop_
_entity_poly.entity_id
_entity_poly.type
_entity_poly.pdbx_seq_one_letter_code
_entity_poly.pdbx_strand_id
1 'polypeptide(L)'
;MKNNKNNECEIHGAPSKAANRTLLFMVFASFALIIWHVWVYGPTGQSVRPELLERPFPVILGSEIWDMVFSEHGLLAELKDVFPYFLIGVLLAGLIRTYKLAVKLQRTLNRYGFFSIFLAALIGIFTPLCACGTLTTAISLLFAGMPLAPVMALLVTSPLMSPSTYLLTLNDLGPEWTVIRTAAAFLLGIFAGVLTHLIRNKGFKTEAIFIEGAIPRGDFHDEHYPDERLRCGCKDKFGNRVAAKTSNMFVIFLAKSSEMLWLVGKYVLIGVATGSIVQRYMPYEWIYKLFGQEDSLSIVWITFGSIPIFLHQISASSILYHIKSTLDGTMNGGAALAFLIGGPVTAMPTMIMFWTVFRKKVFYLYMVVCIVGTIMLAYAFQHFVFTPYVDMGNPVLRGVSSVSGGDSAFITKAHNDRHVRIVMDPGGKGIIATYTNAVEGQGGVVFDAGAGRFVNGTADKYDNSRYIRNVAEWLEENNVSDSRKNILIYDFGSGFSQGVVERLENKDGFTVKLTDRTETPEVTQKLLEVYSQLWVLGPESSFSDPELETISRFSDDGKSILIVAGQDREGTNDLSAANRLASRFGVTFGGMVHNSDELQVSASLHVFSRVSDVLEEFFRKIK
;
A
#
# COMPACT_ATOMS: atom_id res chain seq x y z
N MET A 1 -3.19 39.55 51.34
CA MET A 1 -3.03 39.07 49.96
C MET A 1 -1.61 38.51 49.79
N LYS A 2 -1.42 37.20 49.98
CA LYS A 2 -0.12 36.52 49.82
C LYS A 2 -0.07 35.83 48.44
N ASN A 3 1.03 36.07 47.74
CA ASN A 3 1.40 35.56 46.42
C ASN A 3 1.08 34.07 46.21
N ASN A 4 0.20 33.78 45.25
CA ASN A 4 -0.10 32.43 44.79
C ASN A 4 0.86 32.06 43.63
N LYS A 5 2.14 31.81 43.95
CA LYS A 5 3.20 31.44 43.00
C LYS A 5 3.44 29.91 42.90
N ASN A 6 2.48 29.08 43.32
CA ASN A 6 2.59 27.62 43.32
C ASN A 6 1.64 26.92 42.32
N ASN A 7 1.48 27.47 41.10
CA ASN A 7 0.72 26.81 40.03
C ASN A 7 1.59 26.02 39.06
N GLU A 8 2.88 25.80 39.34
CA GLU A 8 3.68 24.85 38.56
C GLU A 8 3.41 23.44 39.08
N CYS A 9 2.48 22.75 38.41
CA CYS A 9 2.26 21.34 38.66
C CYS A 9 3.52 20.54 38.30
N GLU A 10 4.14 19.90 39.28
CA GLU A 10 5.35 19.06 39.09
C GLU A 10 5.16 17.94 38.06
N ILE A 11 3.92 17.51 37.84
CA ILE A 11 3.51 16.49 36.86
C ILE A 11 3.69 17.00 35.41
N HIS A 12 3.79 18.32 35.20
CA HIS A 12 3.77 18.95 33.86
C HIS A 12 5.12 19.43 33.32
N GLY A 13 6.25 18.95 33.87
CA GLY A 13 7.63 19.35 33.52
C GLY A 13 7.82 20.10 32.20
N ALA A 14 8.45 21.29 32.26
CA ALA A 14 8.57 22.26 31.17
C ALA A 14 8.91 21.64 29.79
N PRO A 15 8.35 22.16 28.67
CA PRO A 15 8.65 21.69 27.31
C PRO A 15 10.15 21.46 27.14
N SER A 16 10.55 20.24 26.74
CA SER A 16 11.99 19.97 26.64
C SER A 16 12.50 20.82 25.48
N LYS A 17 13.27 21.86 25.81
CA LYS A 17 13.90 22.75 24.81
C LYS A 17 14.74 21.93 23.82
N ALA A 18 15.25 20.79 24.27
CA ALA A 18 15.95 19.80 23.45
C ALA A 18 15.08 19.23 22.33
N ALA A 19 13.86 18.72 22.61
CA ALA A 19 13.01 18.13 21.57
C ALA A 19 12.57 19.15 20.51
N ASN A 20 12.24 20.37 20.93
CA ASN A 20 11.91 21.45 19.98
C ASN A 20 13.12 21.86 19.13
N ARG A 21 14.34 21.88 19.70
CA ARG A 21 15.57 22.16 18.94
C ARG A 21 15.88 21.06 17.93
N THR A 22 15.74 19.79 18.32
CA THR A 22 15.96 18.65 17.41
C THR A 22 14.95 18.68 16.26
N LEU A 23 13.69 18.97 16.54
CA LEU A 23 12.65 19.12 15.52
C LEU A 23 12.96 20.27 14.55
N LEU A 24 13.35 21.43 15.08
CA LEU A 24 13.72 22.58 14.26
C LEU A 24 14.92 22.25 13.35
N PHE A 25 15.94 21.58 13.89
CA PHE A 25 17.10 21.15 13.12
C PHE A 25 16.72 20.21 11.97
N MET A 26 15.82 19.25 12.21
CA MET A 26 15.34 18.33 11.17
C MET A 26 14.60 19.07 10.05
N VAL A 27 13.71 20.01 10.39
CA VAL A 27 13.01 20.83 9.39
C VAL A 27 14.02 21.62 8.55
N PHE A 28 15.00 22.26 9.19
CA PHE A 28 16.05 22.99 8.47
C PHE A 28 16.92 22.07 7.60
N ALA A 29 17.26 20.87 8.07
CA ALA A 29 18.03 19.90 7.29
C ALA A 29 17.26 19.44 6.05
N SER A 30 15.95 19.16 6.18
CA SER A 30 15.09 18.82 5.03
C SER A 30 14.98 19.97 4.04
N PHE A 31 14.79 21.22 4.50
CA PHE A 31 14.78 22.39 3.61
C PHE A 31 16.14 22.63 2.93
N ALA A 32 17.25 22.43 3.65
CA ALA A 32 18.59 22.56 3.09
C ALA A 32 18.86 21.50 2.01
N LEU A 33 18.37 20.27 2.19
CA LEU A 33 18.43 19.21 1.18
C LEU A 33 17.64 19.57 -0.08
N ILE A 34 16.45 20.17 0.05
CA ILE A 34 15.66 20.65 -1.10
C ILE A 34 16.42 21.73 -1.86
N ILE A 35 16.93 22.75 -1.15
CA ILE A 35 17.68 23.85 -1.77
C ILE A 35 18.91 23.29 -2.49
N TRP A 36 19.65 22.37 -1.84
CA TRP A 36 20.80 21.72 -2.43
C TRP A 36 20.44 20.89 -3.66
N HIS A 37 19.38 20.08 -3.59
CA HIS A 37 18.95 19.23 -4.69
C HIS A 37 18.48 20.04 -5.91
N VAL A 38 17.64 21.05 -5.71
CA VAL A 38 17.18 21.95 -6.78
C VAL A 38 18.35 22.74 -7.38
N TRP A 39 19.35 23.09 -6.57
CA TRP A 39 20.54 23.80 -7.04
C TRP A 39 21.52 22.90 -7.82
N VAL A 40 21.69 21.64 -7.41
CA VAL A 40 22.64 20.69 -8.04
C VAL A 40 22.04 19.95 -9.23
N TYR A 41 20.80 19.47 -9.11
CA TYR A 41 20.15 18.58 -10.10
C TYR A 41 19.05 19.26 -10.91
N GLY A 42 18.70 20.51 -10.59
CA GLY A 42 17.63 21.26 -11.26
C GLY A 42 16.21 20.84 -10.80
N PRO A 43 15.17 21.40 -11.45
CA PRO A 43 13.78 21.03 -11.17
C PRO A 43 13.57 19.55 -11.46
N THR A 44 13.05 18.83 -10.46
CA THR A 44 12.91 17.38 -10.49
C THR A 44 11.48 17.04 -10.09
N GLY A 45 10.62 17.11 -11.10
CA GLY A 45 9.24 16.64 -11.03
C GLY A 45 8.83 16.24 -12.45
N GLN A 46 8.13 15.11 -12.59
CA GLN A 46 7.63 14.58 -13.86
C GLN A 46 6.66 15.52 -14.61
N SER A 47 6.45 16.75 -14.14
CA SER A 47 5.50 17.72 -14.66
C SER A 47 6.10 19.10 -14.98
N VAL A 48 7.43 19.28 -14.97
CA VAL A 48 8.01 20.59 -15.28
C VAL A 48 8.18 20.76 -16.79
N ARG A 49 7.47 21.76 -17.33
CA ARG A 49 7.53 22.14 -18.74
C ARG A 49 8.98 22.46 -19.13
N PRO A 50 9.47 21.99 -20.28
CA PRO A 50 10.84 22.28 -20.77
C PRO A 50 11.18 23.78 -20.82
N GLU A 51 10.16 24.63 -20.89
CA GLU A 51 10.21 26.11 -20.93
C GLU A 51 10.76 26.78 -19.65
N LEU A 52 10.91 26.06 -18.53
CA LEU A 52 11.34 26.61 -17.23
C LEU A 52 12.87 26.55 -17.00
N LEU A 53 13.63 25.84 -17.84
CA LEU A 53 15.09 25.69 -17.70
C LEU A 53 15.88 26.99 -17.96
N GLU A 54 15.26 27.99 -18.59
CA GLU A 54 15.90 29.28 -18.91
C GLU A 54 15.66 30.39 -17.86
N ARG A 55 14.93 30.11 -16.76
CA ARG A 55 14.55 31.12 -15.76
C ARG A 55 15.53 31.18 -14.57
N PRO A 56 15.67 32.33 -13.88
CA PRO A 56 16.57 32.47 -12.73
C PRO A 56 16.13 31.60 -11.55
N PHE A 57 17.11 31.09 -10.78
CA PHE A 57 16.92 30.15 -9.66
C PHE A 57 15.76 30.49 -8.69
N PRO A 58 15.53 31.76 -8.27
CA PRO A 58 14.42 32.09 -7.37
C PRO A 58 13.04 31.82 -7.98
N VAL A 59 12.91 31.95 -9.30
CA VAL A 59 11.66 31.69 -10.04
C VAL A 59 11.43 30.19 -10.18
N ILE A 60 12.49 29.42 -10.46
CA ILE A 60 12.44 27.94 -10.51
C ILE A 60 12.08 27.37 -9.14
N LEU A 61 12.75 27.84 -8.08
CA LEU A 61 12.46 27.42 -6.71
C LEU A 61 11.04 27.81 -6.29
N GLY A 62 10.57 28.99 -6.70
CA GLY A 62 9.21 29.45 -6.46
C GLY A 62 8.15 28.57 -7.15
N SER A 63 8.35 28.22 -8.43
CA SER A 63 7.43 27.33 -9.15
C SER A 63 7.46 25.91 -8.61
N GLU A 64 8.64 25.40 -8.23
CA GLU A 64 8.78 24.08 -7.60
C GLU A 64 8.04 24.00 -6.26
N ILE A 65 8.19 25.02 -5.40
CA ILE A 65 7.47 25.08 -4.13
C ILE A 65 5.97 25.23 -4.37
N TRP A 66 5.56 26.03 -5.34
CA TRP A 66 4.15 26.21 -5.69
C TRP A 66 3.52 24.89 -6.16
N ASP A 67 4.16 24.20 -7.09
CA ASP A 67 3.72 22.89 -7.55
C ASP A 67 3.75 21.86 -6.42
N MET A 68 4.78 21.85 -5.58
CA MET A 68 4.86 20.93 -4.44
C MET A 68 3.69 21.14 -3.47
N VAL A 69 3.19 22.37 -3.31
CA VAL A 69 2.09 22.66 -2.39
C VAL A 69 0.72 22.44 -3.05
N PHE A 70 0.54 22.87 -4.30
CA PHE A 70 -0.77 23.00 -4.95
C PHE A 70 -1.03 22.01 -6.10
N SER A 71 -0.07 21.17 -6.49
CA SER A 71 -0.30 20.14 -7.52
C SER A 71 -1.32 19.07 -7.08
N GLU A 72 -1.83 18.30 -8.04
CA GLU A 72 -2.75 17.17 -7.78
C GLU A 72 -2.15 16.10 -6.86
N HIS A 73 -0.82 16.01 -6.79
CA HIS A 73 -0.07 15.15 -5.87
C HIS A 73 0.77 15.96 -4.87
N GLY A 74 0.40 17.22 -4.64
CA GLY A 74 1.09 18.12 -3.73
C GLY A 74 0.68 17.96 -2.27
N LEU A 75 1.30 18.77 -1.40
CA LEU A 75 1.04 18.81 0.04
C LEU A 75 -0.45 18.96 0.38
N LEU A 76 -1.17 19.84 -0.34
CA LEU A 76 -2.58 20.10 -0.06
C LEU A 76 -3.47 18.93 -0.44
N ALA A 77 -3.13 18.20 -1.52
CA ALA A 77 -3.84 16.99 -1.91
C ALA A 77 -3.66 15.91 -0.83
N GLU A 78 -2.41 15.61 -0.44
CA GLU A 78 -2.15 14.65 0.64
C GLU A 78 -2.82 15.07 1.95
N LEU A 79 -2.78 16.36 2.29
CA LEU A 79 -3.44 16.85 3.50
C LEU A 79 -4.95 16.66 3.42
N LYS A 80 -5.57 16.93 2.27
CA LYS A 80 -7.01 16.73 2.05
C LYS A 80 -7.39 15.26 2.20
N ASP A 81 -6.54 14.35 1.72
CA ASP A 81 -6.77 12.90 1.82
C ASP A 81 -6.58 12.39 3.26
N VAL A 82 -5.57 12.88 3.97
CA VAL A 82 -5.29 12.47 5.36
C VAL A 82 -6.24 13.12 6.37
N PHE A 83 -6.71 14.35 6.11
CA PHE A 83 -7.53 15.16 7.03
C PHE A 83 -8.79 14.45 7.55
N PRO A 84 -9.66 13.82 6.73
CA PRO A 84 -10.87 13.16 7.24
C PRO A 84 -10.54 12.03 8.21
N TYR A 85 -9.54 11.20 7.88
CA TYR A 85 -9.11 10.11 8.74
C TYR A 85 -8.46 10.61 10.03
N PHE A 86 -7.64 11.66 9.92
CA PHE A 86 -7.05 12.32 11.06
C PHE A 86 -8.11 12.91 12.00
N LEU A 87 -9.14 13.57 11.45
CA LEU A 87 -10.25 14.13 12.22
C LEU A 87 -11.01 13.03 12.97
N ILE A 88 -11.33 11.92 12.30
CA ILE A 88 -11.96 10.75 12.95
C ILE A 88 -11.08 10.23 14.09
N GLY A 89 -9.77 10.08 13.86
CA GLY A 89 -8.83 9.62 14.88
C GLY A 89 -8.75 10.56 16.09
N VAL A 90 -8.75 11.87 15.87
CA VAL A 90 -8.77 12.89 16.93
C VAL A 90 -10.07 12.88 17.72
N LEU A 91 -11.21 12.78 17.04
CA LEU A 91 -12.51 12.63 17.69
C LEU A 91 -12.54 11.36 18.52
N LEU A 92 -12.12 10.22 17.97
CA LEU A 92 -12.12 8.96 18.68
C LEU A 92 -11.16 8.96 19.88
N ALA A 93 -10.00 9.62 19.76
CA ALA A 93 -9.10 9.87 20.89
C ALA A 93 -9.76 10.74 21.98
N GLY A 94 -10.50 11.78 21.58
CA GLY A 94 -11.33 12.59 22.48
C GLY A 94 -12.37 11.74 23.19
N LEU A 95 -13.06 10.85 22.47
CA LEU A 95 -14.05 9.92 23.02
C LEU A 95 -13.43 8.99 24.06
N ILE A 96 -12.31 8.36 23.73
CA ILE A 96 -11.56 7.48 24.63
C ILE A 96 -11.20 8.20 25.94
N ARG A 97 -10.76 9.46 25.84
CA ARG A 97 -10.39 10.29 27.00
C ARG A 97 -11.59 10.77 27.81
N THR A 98 -12.70 11.09 27.16
CA THR A 98 -13.93 11.53 27.83
C THR A 98 -14.56 10.39 28.64
N TYR A 99 -14.64 9.20 28.06
CA TYR A 99 -15.28 8.04 28.69
C TYR A 99 -14.32 7.17 29.52
N LYS A 100 -13.06 7.61 29.69
CA LYS A 100 -12.01 6.90 30.43
C LYS A 100 -11.83 5.45 29.94
N LEU A 101 -11.95 5.22 28.62
CA LEU A 101 -11.85 3.87 28.04
C LEU A 101 -10.49 3.23 28.31
N ALA A 102 -9.42 4.01 28.38
CA ALA A 102 -8.08 3.50 28.69
C ALA A 102 -8.02 2.74 30.03
N VAL A 103 -8.74 3.22 31.05
CA VAL A 103 -8.81 2.56 32.38
C VAL A 103 -9.63 1.27 32.31
N LYS A 104 -10.72 1.26 31.55
CA LYS A 104 -11.52 0.04 31.32
C LYS A 104 -10.72 -1.00 30.54
N LEU A 105 -10.03 -0.56 29.48
CA LEU A 105 -9.18 -1.39 28.63
C LEU A 105 -8.06 -2.04 29.43
N GLN A 106 -7.43 -1.29 30.32
CA GLN A 106 -6.39 -1.78 31.21
C GLN A 106 -6.89 -2.91 32.11
N ARG A 107 -8.06 -2.77 32.74
CA ARG A 107 -8.65 -3.84 33.57
C ARG A 107 -8.93 -5.10 32.76
N THR A 108 -9.46 -4.95 31.55
CA THR A 108 -9.73 -6.07 30.65
C THR A 108 -8.43 -6.77 30.26
N LEU A 109 -7.43 -6.04 29.76
CA LEU A 109 -6.16 -6.61 29.31
C LEU A 109 -5.38 -7.27 30.47
N ASN A 110 -5.34 -6.67 31.66
CA ASN A 110 -4.65 -7.27 32.81
C ASN A 110 -5.26 -8.62 33.25
N ARG A 111 -6.56 -8.85 33.01
CA ARG A 111 -7.21 -10.13 33.33
C ARG A 111 -6.73 -11.29 32.45
N TYR A 112 -6.30 -11.01 31.22
CA TYR A 112 -5.95 -12.05 30.23
C TYR A 112 -4.49 -12.51 30.27
N GLY A 113 -3.66 -11.98 31.18
CA GLY A 113 -2.28 -12.47 31.37
C GLY A 113 -1.46 -12.45 30.08
N PHE A 114 -0.95 -13.59 29.64
CA PHE A 114 -0.19 -13.70 28.36
C PHE A 114 -1.05 -13.40 27.12
N PHE A 115 -2.33 -13.80 27.11
CA PHE A 115 -3.24 -13.57 25.98
C PHE A 115 -3.55 -12.09 25.73
N SER A 116 -3.23 -11.23 26.70
CA SER A 116 -3.35 -9.78 26.52
C SER A 116 -2.44 -9.22 25.42
N ILE A 117 -1.36 -9.93 25.03
CA ILE A 117 -0.51 -9.58 23.88
C ILE A 117 -1.31 -9.64 22.58
N PHE A 118 -2.00 -10.76 22.34
CA PHE A 118 -2.82 -10.97 21.14
C PHE A 118 -3.98 -9.98 21.09
N LEU A 119 -4.65 -9.79 22.24
CA LEU A 119 -5.75 -8.84 22.34
C LEU A 119 -5.28 -7.40 22.08
N ALA A 120 -4.11 -7.02 22.60
CA ALA A 120 -3.53 -5.69 22.38
C ALA A 120 -3.12 -5.46 20.92
N ALA A 121 -2.54 -6.46 20.24
CA ALA A 121 -2.25 -6.39 18.81
C ALA A 121 -3.55 -6.21 18.00
N LEU A 122 -4.60 -7.00 18.31
CA LEU A 122 -5.89 -6.89 17.63
C LEU A 122 -6.53 -5.52 17.84
N ILE A 123 -6.52 -5.00 19.07
CA ILE A 123 -6.97 -3.64 19.36
C ILE A 123 -6.18 -2.63 18.52
N GLY A 124 -4.86 -2.82 18.38
CA GLY A 124 -3.99 -1.97 17.57
C GLY A 124 -4.45 -1.83 16.13
N ILE A 125 -4.82 -2.93 15.46
CA ILE A 125 -5.30 -2.93 14.06
C ILE A 125 -6.55 -2.03 13.89
N PHE A 126 -7.46 -2.07 14.86
CA PHE A 126 -8.71 -1.30 14.81
C PHE A 126 -8.58 0.10 15.39
N THR A 127 -7.42 0.46 15.93
CA THR A 127 -7.22 1.72 16.62
C THR A 127 -6.88 2.81 15.59
N PRO A 128 -7.72 3.85 15.40
CA PRO A 128 -7.47 4.93 14.45
C PRO A 128 -6.48 5.96 15.01
N LEU A 129 -5.57 5.56 15.89
CA LEU A 129 -4.56 6.44 16.44
C LEU A 129 -3.35 6.44 15.50
N CYS A 130 -2.88 7.63 15.16
CA CYS A 130 -1.55 7.76 14.58
C CYS A 130 -0.47 7.32 15.58
N ALA A 131 0.75 7.05 15.11
CA ALA A 131 1.87 6.60 15.94
C ALA A 131 2.07 7.44 17.23
N CYS A 132 1.91 8.77 17.13
CA CYS A 132 1.99 9.69 18.26
C CYS A 132 0.84 9.47 19.28
N GLY A 133 -0.39 9.27 18.80
CA GLY A 133 -1.56 8.99 19.63
C GLY A 133 -1.46 7.65 20.34
N THR A 134 -1.00 6.62 19.64
CA THR A 134 -0.78 5.28 20.19
C THR A 134 0.24 5.32 21.31
N LEU A 135 1.32 6.07 21.15
CA LEU A 135 2.33 6.21 22.18
C LEU A 135 1.82 6.87 23.45
N THR A 136 1.01 7.94 23.35
CA THR A 136 0.41 8.55 24.54
C THR A 136 -0.54 7.60 25.27
N THR A 137 -1.27 6.78 24.51
CA THR A 137 -2.17 5.76 25.06
C THR A 137 -1.39 4.66 25.74
N ALA A 138 -0.36 4.13 25.09
CA ALA A 138 0.54 3.12 25.61
C ALA A 138 1.19 3.53 26.93
N ILE A 139 1.69 4.77 27.00
CA ILE A 139 2.26 5.30 28.24
C ILE A 139 1.20 5.34 29.34
N SER A 140 0.00 5.83 29.03
CA SER A 140 -1.12 5.85 29.99
C SER A 140 -1.48 4.45 30.50
N LEU A 141 -1.40 3.42 29.65
CA LEU A 141 -1.65 2.04 30.04
C LEU A 141 -0.54 1.48 30.94
N LEU A 142 0.73 1.77 30.65
CA LEU A 142 1.87 1.35 31.50
C LEU A 142 1.76 1.92 32.90
N PHE A 143 1.47 3.22 33.00
CA PHE A 143 1.30 3.90 34.27
C PHE A 143 0.06 3.46 35.05
N ALA A 144 -0.99 3.06 34.35
CA ALA A 144 -2.13 2.46 35.01
C ALA A 144 -1.78 1.09 35.63
N GLY A 145 -0.65 0.48 35.25
CA GLY A 145 -0.15 -0.80 35.77
C GLY A 145 -0.20 -1.95 34.76
N MET A 146 -0.30 -1.66 33.46
CA MET A 146 -0.24 -2.69 32.41
C MET A 146 1.21 -3.19 32.23
N PRO A 147 1.43 -4.50 32.04
CA PRO A 147 2.74 -5.03 31.68
C PRO A 147 3.28 -4.41 30.37
N LEU A 148 4.60 -4.33 30.22
CA LEU A 148 5.23 -3.78 29.01
C LEU A 148 4.89 -4.57 27.73
N ALA A 149 4.76 -5.89 27.82
CA ALA A 149 4.56 -6.75 26.65
C ALA A 149 3.29 -6.45 25.82
N PRO A 150 2.07 -6.39 26.40
CA PRO A 150 0.87 -6.00 25.67
C PRO A 150 0.95 -4.57 25.13
N VAL A 151 1.58 -3.67 25.88
CA VAL A 151 1.77 -2.28 25.44
C VAL A 151 2.69 -2.22 24.22
N MET A 152 3.76 -3.01 24.18
CA MET A 152 4.64 -3.10 23.01
C MET A 152 3.92 -3.65 21.78
N ALA A 153 3.05 -4.66 21.96
CA ALA A 153 2.23 -5.18 20.87
C ALA A 153 1.29 -4.11 20.30
N LEU A 154 0.60 -3.35 21.16
CA LEU A 154 -0.24 -2.23 20.75
C LEU A 154 0.56 -1.12 20.05
N LEU A 155 1.72 -0.77 20.60
CA LEU A 155 2.61 0.28 20.09
C LEU A 155 3.17 -0.01 18.71
N VAL A 156 3.40 -1.28 18.40
CA VAL A 156 3.92 -1.72 17.10
C VAL A 156 2.78 -1.90 16.09
N THR A 157 1.65 -2.46 16.49
CA THR A 157 0.56 -2.78 15.54
C THR A 157 -0.21 -1.55 15.06
N SER A 158 -0.50 -0.61 15.95
CA SER A 158 -1.33 0.55 15.63
C SER A 158 -0.75 1.54 14.60
N PRO A 159 0.58 1.81 14.54
CA PRO A 159 1.14 2.63 13.46
C PRO A 159 1.35 1.87 12.15
N LEU A 160 1.07 0.56 12.09
CA LEU A 160 1.19 -0.25 10.88
C LEU A 160 -0.12 -0.36 10.12
N MET A 161 -1.21 -0.53 10.87
CA MET A 161 -2.54 -0.75 10.34
C MET A 161 -3.60 -0.03 11.16
N SER A 162 -4.55 0.56 10.45
CA SER A 162 -5.74 1.22 10.95
C SER A 162 -6.89 0.97 9.97
N PRO A 163 -8.16 1.19 10.36
CA PRO A 163 -9.28 1.07 9.42
C PRO A 163 -9.12 1.93 8.16
N SER A 164 -8.52 3.12 8.29
CA SER A 164 -8.23 4.01 7.17
C SER A 164 -7.16 3.46 6.23
N THR A 165 -6.04 2.98 6.77
CA THR A 165 -4.95 2.44 5.94
C THR A 165 -5.29 1.09 5.34
N TYR A 166 -6.17 0.32 5.98
CA TYR A 166 -6.75 -0.88 5.41
C TYR A 166 -7.52 -0.56 4.13
N LEU A 167 -8.42 0.42 4.18
CA LEU A 167 -9.21 0.84 3.00
C LEU A 167 -8.34 1.45 1.89
N LEU A 168 -7.34 2.23 2.25
CA LEU A 168 -6.40 2.80 1.27
C LEU A 168 -5.55 1.70 0.62
N THR A 169 -5.00 0.77 1.41
CA THR A 169 -4.25 -0.37 0.86
C THR A 169 -5.13 -1.22 -0.06
N LEU A 170 -6.41 -1.37 0.28
CA LEU A 170 -7.38 -2.12 -0.53
C LEU A 170 -7.62 -1.46 -1.88
N ASN A 171 -7.72 -0.13 -1.90
CA ASN A 171 -7.92 0.64 -3.13
C ASN A 171 -6.64 0.70 -3.99
N ASP A 172 -5.49 0.96 -3.37
CA ASP A 172 -4.25 1.25 -4.09
C ASP A 172 -3.50 -0.03 -4.49
N LEU A 173 -3.43 -1.02 -3.59
CA LEU A 173 -2.61 -2.24 -3.77
C LEU A 173 -3.46 -3.50 -3.94
N GLY A 174 -4.76 -3.44 -3.71
CA GLY A 174 -5.69 -4.55 -3.82
C GLY A 174 -5.87 -5.35 -2.52
N PRO A 175 -6.81 -6.30 -2.51
CA PRO A 175 -7.18 -7.05 -1.31
C PRO A 175 -6.06 -7.98 -0.82
N GLU A 176 -5.28 -8.55 -1.72
CA GLU A 176 -4.19 -9.47 -1.38
C GLU A 176 -3.13 -8.79 -0.52
N TRP A 177 -2.63 -7.65 -1.00
CA TRP A 177 -1.69 -6.80 -0.25
C TRP A 177 -2.28 -6.29 1.06
N THR A 178 -3.58 -6.04 1.10
CA THR A 178 -4.28 -5.59 2.30
C THR A 178 -4.28 -6.66 3.38
N VAL A 179 -4.58 -7.91 3.02
CA VAL A 179 -4.55 -9.03 3.95
C VAL A 179 -3.12 -9.34 4.38
N ILE A 180 -2.15 -9.33 3.45
CA ILE A 180 -0.72 -9.52 3.73
C ILE A 180 -0.24 -8.49 4.75
N ARG A 181 -0.51 -7.19 4.50
CA ARG A 181 -0.12 -6.10 5.40
C ARG A 181 -0.79 -6.23 6.77
N THR A 182 -2.07 -6.59 6.81
CA THR A 182 -2.81 -6.76 8.08
C THR A 182 -2.21 -7.91 8.90
N ALA A 183 -1.95 -9.04 8.25
CA ALA A 183 -1.33 -10.20 8.88
C ALA A 183 0.08 -9.86 9.37
N ALA A 184 0.91 -9.22 8.54
CA ALA A 184 2.24 -8.78 8.91
C ALA A 184 2.23 -7.82 10.11
N ALA A 185 1.30 -6.84 10.12
CA ALA A 185 1.15 -5.91 11.24
C ALA A 185 0.80 -6.63 12.55
N PHE A 186 -0.15 -7.57 12.51
CA PHE A 186 -0.56 -8.36 13.66
C PHE A 186 0.56 -9.27 14.17
N LEU A 187 1.24 -9.97 13.26
CA LEU A 187 2.36 -10.85 13.58
C LEU A 187 3.55 -10.08 14.16
N LEU A 188 3.87 -8.89 13.62
CA LEU A 188 4.93 -8.03 14.13
C LEU A 188 4.60 -7.52 15.54
N GLY A 189 3.33 -7.16 15.79
CA GLY A 189 2.83 -6.82 17.11
C GLY A 189 2.97 -7.95 18.12
N ILE A 190 2.54 -9.17 17.75
CA ILE A 190 2.69 -10.36 18.60
C ILE A 190 4.16 -10.64 18.86
N PHE A 191 5.00 -10.62 17.83
CA PHE A 191 6.44 -10.82 17.95
C PHE A 191 7.04 -9.83 18.94
N ALA A 192 6.68 -8.55 18.83
CA ALA A 192 7.14 -7.51 19.74
C ALA A 192 6.69 -7.76 21.19
N GLY A 193 5.42 -8.11 21.40
CA GLY A 193 4.89 -8.40 22.73
C GLY A 193 5.49 -9.66 23.36
N VAL A 194 5.61 -10.75 22.61
CA VAL A 194 6.18 -12.03 23.08
C VAL A 194 7.65 -11.87 23.41
N LEU A 195 8.44 -11.24 22.52
CA LEU A 195 9.86 -11.00 22.77
C LEU A 195 10.07 -10.12 24.00
N THR A 196 9.24 -9.09 24.16
CA THR A 196 9.23 -8.26 25.37
C THR A 196 8.85 -9.05 26.63
N HIS A 197 7.90 -9.98 26.52
CA HIS A 197 7.48 -10.83 27.63
C HIS A 197 8.62 -11.74 28.10
N LEU A 198 9.35 -12.35 27.17
CA LEU A 198 10.48 -13.24 27.46
C LEU A 198 11.65 -12.51 28.14
N ILE A 199 11.89 -11.25 27.79
CA ILE A 199 13.03 -10.47 28.30
C ILE A 199 12.65 -9.67 29.58
N ARG A 200 11.37 -9.67 29.98
CA ARG A 200 10.86 -8.91 31.15
C ARG A 200 11.70 -9.08 32.42
N ASN A 201 12.14 -10.29 32.72
CA ASN A 201 12.91 -10.59 33.93
C ASN A 201 14.39 -10.19 33.86
N LYS A 202 14.91 -9.81 32.69
CA LYS A 202 16.31 -9.40 32.46
C LYS A 202 16.56 -7.88 32.59
N GLY A 203 15.75 -7.20 33.40
CA GLY A 203 15.89 -5.75 33.67
C GLY A 203 14.89 -4.84 32.95
N PHE A 204 13.79 -5.40 32.41
CA PHE A 204 12.68 -4.64 31.81
C PHE A 204 11.40 -4.70 32.68
N LYS A 205 11.56 -4.65 34.01
CA LYS A 205 10.44 -4.52 34.94
C LYS A 205 9.83 -3.12 34.85
N THR A 206 8.49 -3.02 34.96
CA THR A 206 7.70 -1.81 34.72
C THR A 206 8.20 -0.58 35.47
N GLU A 207 8.72 -0.75 36.69
CA GLU A 207 9.23 0.35 37.52
C GLU A 207 10.56 0.95 37.00
N ALA A 208 11.34 0.21 36.21
CA ALA A 208 12.68 0.59 35.74
C ALA A 208 12.71 1.08 34.28
N ILE A 209 11.55 1.19 33.63
CA ILE A 209 11.41 1.48 32.19
C ILE A 209 11.46 2.99 31.91
N PHE A 210 10.92 3.80 32.83
CA PHE A 210 10.85 5.24 32.70
C PHE A 210 12.14 5.91 33.18
N ILE A 211 12.48 7.04 32.56
CA ILE A 211 13.52 7.93 33.08
C ILE A 211 13.00 8.49 34.42
N GLU A 212 13.83 8.53 35.45
CA GLU A 212 13.46 9.13 36.74
C GLU A 212 13.07 10.61 36.53
N GLY A 213 11.86 10.99 36.99
CA GLY A 213 11.29 12.32 36.76
C GLY A 213 10.65 12.52 35.38
N ALA A 214 10.71 11.54 34.46
CA ALA A 214 9.93 11.58 33.22
C ALA A 214 8.48 11.20 33.51
N ILE A 215 7.74 12.14 34.10
CA ILE A 215 6.29 12.06 34.19
C ILE A 215 5.76 12.38 32.78
N PRO A 216 5.01 11.46 32.16
CA PRO A 216 4.53 11.66 30.81
C PRO A 216 3.57 12.84 30.71
N ARG A 217 3.66 13.56 29.61
CA ARG A 217 2.65 14.56 29.25
C ARG A 217 1.41 13.85 28.70
N GLY A 218 0.45 13.59 29.58
CA GLY A 218 -0.86 13.02 29.23
C GLY A 218 -2.00 13.82 29.84
N ASP A 219 -3.22 13.30 29.73
CA ASP A 219 -4.40 13.87 30.40
C ASP A 219 -4.62 13.10 31.70
N PHE A 220 -3.69 13.25 32.65
CA PHE A 220 -3.69 12.58 33.95
C PHE A 220 -4.47 13.38 35.01
N HIS A 221 -5.50 14.11 34.59
CA HIS A 221 -6.32 14.95 35.47
C HIS A 221 -7.53 14.15 35.98
N ASP A 222 -7.24 13.02 36.60
CA ASP A 222 -8.25 12.17 37.21
C ASP A 222 -7.88 11.96 38.67
N GLU A 223 -8.71 12.50 39.57
CA GLU A 223 -8.58 12.27 41.01
C GLU A 223 -8.73 10.78 41.36
N HIS A 224 -9.37 10.01 40.47
CA HIS A 224 -9.55 8.57 40.59
C HIS A 224 -8.56 7.75 39.75
N TYR A 225 -7.43 8.35 39.34
CA TYR A 225 -6.40 7.59 38.63
C TYR A 225 -5.87 6.43 39.52
N PRO A 226 -5.61 5.23 38.96
CA PRO A 226 -5.16 4.08 39.75
C PRO A 226 -3.84 4.34 40.48
N ASP A 227 -2.92 5.07 39.85
CA ASP A 227 -1.62 5.45 40.42
C ASP A 227 -1.72 6.82 41.11
N GLU A 228 -1.35 6.86 42.39
CA GLU A 228 -1.39 8.05 43.23
C GLU A 228 -0.39 9.13 42.76
N ARG A 229 0.71 8.74 42.11
CA ARG A 229 1.73 9.67 41.57
C ARG A 229 1.23 10.50 40.39
N LEU A 230 0.13 10.08 39.77
CA LEU A 230 -0.42 10.70 38.56
C LEU A 230 -1.77 11.37 38.79
N ARG A 231 -2.30 11.36 40.02
CA ARG A 231 -3.51 12.11 40.34
C ARG A 231 -3.19 13.61 40.32
N CYS A 232 -3.85 14.38 39.45
CA CYS A 232 -3.75 15.83 39.46
C CYS A 232 -5.11 16.52 39.58
N GLY A 233 -5.22 17.49 40.49
CA GLY A 233 -6.33 18.45 40.58
C GLY A 233 -6.13 19.75 39.78
N CYS A 234 -5.03 19.85 39.02
CA CYS A 234 -4.67 21.03 38.24
C CYS A 234 -5.63 21.24 37.04
N LYS A 235 -6.06 22.49 36.81
CA LYS A 235 -6.97 22.88 35.70
C LYS A 235 -6.23 23.60 34.56
N ASP A 236 -4.99 23.26 34.25
CA ASP A 236 -4.25 23.98 33.20
C ASP A 236 -4.74 23.61 31.78
N LYS A 237 -5.07 22.33 31.58
CA LYS A 237 -5.53 21.82 30.29
C LYS A 237 -6.95 22.27 29.95
N PHE A 238 -7.15 22.65 28.68
CA PHE A 238 -8.43 23.15 28.19
C PHE A 238 -9.58 22.16 28.40
N GLY A 239 -9.37 20.87 28.08
CA GLY A 239 -10.37 19.83 28.29
C GLY A 239 -10.85 19.72 29.75
N ASN A 240 -9.95 19.86 30.72
CA ASN A 240 -10.28 19.74 32.13
C ASN A 240 -10.82 21.04 32.74
N ARG A 241 -10.43 22.20 32.21
CA ARG A 241 -11.12 23.47 32.53
C ARG A 241 -12.58 23.42 32.14
N VAL A 242 -12.87 22.84 30.99
CA VAL A 242 -14.23 22.63 30.50
C VAL A 242 -14.94 21.60 31.37
N ALA A 243 -14.34 20.42 31.62
CA ALA A 243 -14.93 19.39 32.48
C ALA A 243 -15.21 19.84 33.92
N ALA A 244 -14.41 20.77 34.45
CA ALA A 244 -14.63 21.35 35.77
C ALA A 244 -15.72 22.43 35.80
N LYS A 245 -16.18 22.92 34.64
CA LYS A 245 -17.20 23.98 34.51
C LYS A 245 -18.53 23.47 33.97
N THR A 246 -18.57 22.32 33.31
CA THR A 246 -19.80 21.73 32.76
C THR A 246 -19.86 20.24 33.00
N SER A 247 -21.07 19.72 33.25
CA SER A 247 -21.37 18.29 33.28
C SER A 247 -21.72 17.71 31.90
N ASN A 248 -21.82 18.55 30.86
CA ASN A 248 -22.18 18.10 29.52
C ASN A 248 -21.01 17.34 28.86
N MET A 249 -21.17 16.02 28.74
CA MET A 249 -20.16 15.11 28.21
C MET A 249 -19.74 15.46 26.77
N PHE A 250 -20.64 16.01 25.95
CA PHE A 250 -20.33 16.38 24.56
C PHE A 250 -19.36 17.58 24.48
N VAL A 251 -19.54 18.56 25.36
CA VAL A 251 -18.66 19.74 25.41
C VAL A 251 -17.28 19.36 25.93
N ILE A 252 -17.22 18.46 26.92
CA ILE A 252 -15.97 17.88 27.42
C ILE A 252 -15.25 17.11 26.30
N PHE A 253 -16.00 16.30 25.54
CA PHE A 253 -15.50 15.58 24.38
C PHE A 253 -14.90 16.50 23.31
N LEU A 254 -15.60 17.56 22.91
CA LEU A 254 -15.08 18.51 21.93
C LEU A 254 -13.82 19.21 22.45
N ALA A 255 -13.81 19.60 23.72
CA ALA A 255 -12.65 20.26 24.33
C ALA A 255 -11.43 19.33 24.43
N LYS A 256 -11.63 18.05 24.73
CA LYS A 256 -10.56 17.04 24.74
C LYS A 256 -10.08 16.68 23.33
N SER A 257 -10.98 16.68 22.35
CA SER A 257 -10.67 16.45 20.94
C SER A 257 -9.85 17.61 20.36
N SER A 258 -10.22 18.87 20.64
CA SER A 258 -9.49 20.04 20.13
C SER A 258 -8.06 20.14 20.68
N GLU A 259 -7.84 19.74 21.94
CA GLU A 259 -6.49 19.64 22.50
C GLU A 259 -5.64 18.61 21.76
N MET A 260 -6.24 17.45 21.41
CA MET A 260 -5.58 16.43 20.61
C MET A 260 -5.32 16.88 19.17
N LEU A 261 -6.27 17.61 18.57
CA LEU A 261 -6.13 18.20 17.24
C LEU A 261 -4.87 19.07 17.17
N TRP A 262 -4.67 19.95 18.16
CA TRP A 262 -3.51 20.84 18.19
C TRP A 262 -2.20 20.10 18.49
N LEU A 263 -2.22 19.18 19.46
CA LEU A 263 -1.03 18.44 19.88
C LEU A 263 -0.51 17.54 18.76
N VAL A 264 -1.40 16.80 18.11
CA VAL A 264 -1.06 15.80 17.09
C VAL A 264 -0.98 16.45 15.70
N GLY A 265 -1.86 17.38 15.39
CA GLY A 265 -1.96 18.01 14.06
C GLY A 265 -0.68 18.69 13.62
N LYS A 266 0.07 19.34 14.53
CA LYS A 266 1.38 19.93 14.20
C LYS A 266 2.41 18.90 13.74
N TYR A 267 2.38 17.68 14.28
CA TYR A 267 3.30 16.60 13.88
C TYR A 267 2.83 15.92 12.60
N VAL A 268 1.52 15.78 12.41
CA VAL A 268 0.93 15.28 11.16
C VAL A 268 1.28 16.21 10.00
N LEU A 269 1.18 17.53 10.19
CA LEU A 269 1.55 18.52 9.16
C LEU A 269 3.02 18.40 8.74
N ILE A 270 3.94 18.22 9.71
CA ILE A 270 5.36 18.00 9.43
C ILE A 270 5.56 16.68 8.67
N GLY A 271 4.79 15.65 9.01
CA GLY A 271 4.85 14.36 8.34
C GLY A 271 4.40 14.39 6.89
N VAL A 272 3.24 15.00 6.64
CA VAL A 272 2.72 15.21 5.27
C VAL A 272 3.71 16.05 4.46
N ALA A 273 4.25 17.12 5.05
CA ALA A 273 5.28 17.93 4.39
C ALA A 273 6.56 17.16 4.05
N THR A 274 7.02 16.29 4.96
CA THR A 274 8.20 15.47 4.68
C THR A 274 7.90 14.39 3.65
N GLY A 275 6.71 13.79 3.68
CA GLY A 275 6.23 12.79 2.73
C GLY A 275 6.17 13.33 1.30
N SER A 276 5.56 14.51 1.11
CA SER A 276 5.47 15.15 -0.21
C SER A 276 6.85 15.50 -0.79
N ILE A 277 7.80 15.90 0.07
CA ILE A 277 9.19 16.16 -0.35
C ILE A 277 9.85 14.85 -0.81
N VAL A 278 9.77 13.80 0.00
CA VAL A 278 10.37 12.50 -0.33
C VAL A 278 9.80 11.95 -1.64
N GLN A 279 8.48 12.00 -1.83
CA GLN A 279 7.83 11.54 -3.05
C GLN A 279 8.32 12.28 -4.29
N ARG A 280 8.46 13.61 -4.21
CA ARG A 280 8.88 14.44 -5.34
C ARG A 280 10.35 14.22 -5.71
N TYR A 281 11.21 14.03 -4.71
CA TYR A 281 12.66 13.97 -4.91
C TYR A 281 13.25 12.55 -4.84
N MET A 282 12.44 11.50 -4.78
CA MET A 282 12.96 10.12 -4.80
C MET A 282 13.46 9.74 -6.20
N PRO A 283 14.77 9.49 -6.40
CA PRO A 283 15.30 9.20 -7.73
C PRO A 283 14.85 7.82 -8.24
N TYR A 284 14.51 7.72 -9.53
CA TYR A 284 14.14 6.44 -10.15
C TYR A 284 15.20 5.36 -9.95
N GLU A 285 16.49 5.70 -10.05
CA GLU A 285 17.58 4.74 -9.87
C GLU A 285 17.57 4.09 -8.48
N TRP A 286 17.16 4.84 -7.44
CA TRP A 286 17.04 4.28 -6.09
C TRP A 286 15.86 3.31 -6.00
N ILE A 287 14.76 3.62 -6.68
CA ILE A 287 13.58 2.76 -6.76
C ILE A 287 13.96 1.43 -7.43
N TYR A 288 14.55 1.48 -8.63
CA TYR A 288 14.98 0.28 -9.36
C TYR A 288 16.00 -0.54 -8.58
N LYS A 289 17.00 0.09 -7.95
CA LYS A 289 18.05 -0.63 -7.22
C LYS A 289 17.53 -1.27 -5.93
N LEU A 290 16.64 -0.61 -5.20
CA LEU A 290 16.15 -1.12 -3.91
C LEU A 290 14.98 -2.08 -4.06
N PHE A 291 14.07 -1.82 -4.99
CA PHE A 291 12.81 -2.56 -5.14
C PHE A 291 12.75 -3.46 -6.38
N GLY A 292 13.57 -3.17 -7.41
CA GLY A 292 13.58 -3.90 -8.68
C GLY A 292 14.65 -4.99 -8.79
N GLN A 293 15.71 -4.97 -7.98
CA GLN A 293 16.75 -6.02 -8.02
C GLN A 293 16.47 -7.17 -7.05
N GLU A 294 16.70 -8.39 -7.52
CA GLU A 294 16.61 -9.65 -6.77
C GLU A 294 17.77 -9.90 -5.80
N ASP A 295 18.35 -8.86 -5.24
CA ASP A 295 19.28 -9.08 -4.16
C ASP A 295 18.46 -9.53 -2.93
N SER A 296 18.80 -10.69 -2.39
CA SER A 296 18.26 -11.14 -1.10
C SER A 296 18.45 -10.06 -0.03
N LEU A 297 19.51 -9.24 -0.13
CA LEU A 297 19.79 -8.14 0.79
C LEU A 297 18.92 -6.89 0.57
N SER A 298 18.14 -6.80 -0.52
CA SER A 298 17.23 -5.67 -0.78
C SER A 298 16.27 -5.44 0.39
N ILE A 299 15.76 -6.51 1.02
CA ILE A 299 14.92 -6.44 2.22
C ILE A 299 15.63 -5.73 3.37
N VAL A 300 16.91 -6.06 3.59
CA VAL A 300 17.72 -5.46 4.65
C VAL A 300 17.99 -3.99 4.34
N TRP A 301 18.43 -3.69 3.11
CA TRP A 301 18.71 -2.32 2.69
C TRP A 301 17.49 -1.42 2.75
N ILE A 302 16.31 -1.91 2.33
CA ILE A 302 15.06 -1.16 2.46
C ILE A 302 14.68 -0.96 3.92
N THR A 303 14.82 -1.98 4.76
CA THR A 303 14.47 -1.83 6.19
C THR A 303 15.31 -0.72 6.82
N PHE A 304 16.63 -0.69 6.58
CA PHE A 304 17.50 0.38 7.06
C PHE A 304 17.25 1.72 6.37
N GLY A 305 16.98 1.70 5.06
CA GLY A 305 16.65 2.87 4.27
C GLY A 305 15.35 3.53 4.72
N SER A 306 14.37 2.77 5.22
CA SER A 306 13.09 3.29 5.70
C SER A 306 13.16 4.00 7.05
N ILE A 307 14.22 3.79 7.84
CA ILE A 307 14.39 4.42 9.16
C ILE A 307 14.51 5.96 9.06
N PRO A 308 15.40 6.51 8.21
CA PRO A 308 15.49 7.97 8.04
C PRO A 308 14.33 8.56 7.25
N ILE A 309 13.67 7.75 6.40
CA ILE A 309 12.55 8.22 5.60
C ILE A 309 11.35 8.35 6.52
N PHE A 310 10.88 9.58 6.73
CA PHE A 310 9.74 9.88 7.59
C PHE A 310 8.45 9.33 6.97
N LEU A 311 8.22 8.02 7.09
CA LEU A 311 7.11 7.34 6.46
C LEU A 311 5.98 7.21 7.46
N HIS A 312 4.86 7.87 7.17
CA HIS A 312 3.62 7.54 7.83
C HIS A 312 2.95 6.35 7.10
N GLN A 313 2.14 5.57 7.82
CA GLN A 313 1.44 4.40 7.29
C GLN A 313 0.56 4.68 6.06
N ILE A 314 0.03 5.90 5.93
CA ILE A 314 -0.76 6.31 4.76
C ILE A 314 0.18 6.50 3.56
N SER A 315 1.17 7.39 3.69
CA SER A 315 2.16 7.69 2.65
C SER A 315 2.95 6.46 2.20
N ALA A 316 3.21 5.49 3.09
CA ALA A 316 3.87 4.24 2.71
C ALA A 316 3.10 3.46 1.64
N SER A 317 1.76 3.43 1.72
CA SER A 317 0.90 2.76 0.72
C SER A 317 0.94 3.49 -0.61
N SER A 318 0.77 4.82 -0.58
CA SER A 318 0.78 5.66 -1.78
C SER A 318 2.13 5.63 -2.49
N ILE A 319 3.23 5.75 -1.74
CA ILE A 319 4.59 5.63 -2.29
C ILE A 319 4.77 4.27 -2.94
N LEU A 320 4.34 3.18 -2.28
CA LEU A 320 4.50 1.85 -2.85
C LEU A 320 3.66 1.66 -4.12
N TYR A 321 2.46 2.23 -4.17
CA TYR A 321 1.64 2.25 -5.38
C TYR A 321 2.36 2.90 -6.57
N HIS A 322 3.00 4.05 -6.33
CA HIS A 322 3.83 4.72 -7.35
C HIS A 322 5.10 3.92 -7.72
N ILE A 323 5.74 3.28 -6.75
CA ILE A 323 6.89 2.40 -7.02
C ILE A 323 6.48 1.22 -7.89
N LYS A 324 5.39 0.55 -7.54
CA LYS A 324 4.83 -0.57 -8.31
C LYS A 324 4.48 -0.15 -9.73
N SER A 325 3.87 1.03 -9.89
CA SER A 325 3.51 1.56 -11.22
C SER A 325 4.73 1.90 -12.08
N THR A 326 5.86 2.21 -11.45
CA THR A 326 7.14 2.56 -12.09
C THR A 326 7.98 1.33 -12.44
N LEU A 327 7.91 0.25 -11.68
CA LEU A 327 8.74 -0.97 -11.84
C LEU A 327 8.12 -2.03 -12.75
N ASP A 328 7.16 -1.65 -13.60
CA ASP A 328 6.54 -2.56 -14.57
C ASP A 328 5.92 -3.84 -13.97
N GLY A 329 5.59 -3.84 -12.67
CA GLY A 329 5.04 -5.00 -11.96
C GLY A 329 6.07 -5.93 -11.30
N THR A 330 7.34 -5.89 -11.69
CA THR A 330 8.39 -6.81 -11.17
C THR A 330 9.04 -6.31 -9.87
N MET A 331 8.23 -5.87 -8.92
CA MET A 331 8.70 -5.40 -7.62
C MET A 331 8.96 -6.58 -6.68
N ASN A 332 10.09 -6.58 -5.97
CA ASN A 332 10.35 -7.56 -4.92
C ASN A 332 9.33 -7.42 -3.78
N GLY A 333 8.41 -8.38 -3.67
CA GLY A 333 7.28 -8.33 -2.73
C GLY A 333 7.71 -8.27 -1.25
N GLY A 334 8.77 -8.98 -0.87
CA GLY A 334 9.35 -8.93 0.47
C GLY A 334 9.96 -7.57 0.78
N ALA A 335 10.66 -6.98 -0.18
CA ALA A 335 11.25 -5.65 -0.05
C ALA A 335 10.15 -4.58 0.09
N ALA A 336 9.08 -4.69 -0.71
CA ALA A 336 7.88 -3.87 -0.60
C ALA A 336 7.16 -4.01 0.75
N LEU A 337 7.03 -5.23 1.27
CA LEU A 337 6.44 -5.46 2.59
C LEU A 337 7.32 -4.88 3.69
N ALA A 338 8.64 -5.03 3.60
CA ALA A 338 9.60 -4.45 4.53
C ALA A 338 9.49 -2.93 4.58
N PHE A 339 9.26 -2.28 3.44
CA PHE A 339 8.98 -0.85 3.36
C PHE A 339 7.65 -0.48 4.04
N LEU A 340 6.58 -1.21 3.74
CA LEU A 340 5.22 -0.97 4.28
C LEU A 340 5.15 -1.08 5.81
N ILE A 341 5.93 -1.99 6.40
CA ILE A 341 5.90 -2.20 7.86
C ILE A 341 7.08 -1.54 8.59
N GLY A 342 8.28 -1.58 8.01
CA GLY A 342 9.49 -1.00 8.60
C GLY A 342 9.42 0.51 8.72
N GLY A 343 8.98 1.20 7.66
CA GLY A 343 8.88 2.66 7.64
C GLY A 343 7.99 3.22 8.75
N PRO A 344 6.70 2.87 8.80
CA PRO A 344 5.78 3.45 9.78
C PRO A 344 6.15 3.20 11.25
N VAL A 345 6.72 2.05 11.56
CA VAL A 345 7.10 1.68 12.94
C VAL A 345 8.39 2.36 13.38
N THR A 346 9.32 2.61 12.46
CA THR A 346 10.60 3.26 12.75
C THR A 346 10.56 4.78 12.58
N ALA A 347 9.38 5.35 12.29
CA ALA A 347 9.20 6.76 12.05
C ALA A 347 9.76 7.65 13.17
N MET A 348 10.47 8.71 12.79
CA MET A 348 11.17 9.61 13.71
C MET A 348 10.33 10.19 14.86
N PRO A 349 9.04 10.60 14.70
CA PRO A 349 8.27 11.16 15.80
C PRO A 349 8.11 10.16 16.93
N THR A 350 7.87 8.90 16.58
CA THR A 350 7.77 7.78 17.51
C THR A 350 9.10 7.60 18.22
N MET A 351 10.21 7.61 17.49
CA MET A 351 11.56 7.47 18.05
C MET A 351 11.93 8.59 19.01
N ILE A 352 11.67 9.85 18.65
CA ILE A 352 11.94 11.02 19.49
C ILE A 352 11.12 10.93 20.79
N MET A 353 9.85 10.57 20.68
CA MET A 353 8.99 10.42 21.84
C MET A 353 9.43 9.25 22.73
N PHE A 354 9.86 8.12 22.15
CA PHE A 354 10.44 7.02 22.92
C PHE A 354 11.69 7.44 23.67
N TRP A 355 12.60 8.16 23.01
CA TRP A 355 13.86 8.62 23.60
C TRP A 355 13.65 9.62 24.74
N THR A 356 12.57 10.40 24.70
CA THR A 356 12.27 11.41 25.72
C THR A 356 11.51 10.85 26.93
N VAL A 357 10.79 9.74 26.79
CA VAL A 357 9.96 9.17 27.84
C VAL A 357 10.59 7.94 28.50
N PHE A 358 11.20 7.05 27.70
CA PHE A 358 11.73 5.78 28.18
C PHE A 358 13.25 5.80 28.32
N ARG A 359 13.79 4.98 29.20
CA ARG A 359 15.25 4.79 29.29
C ARG A 359 15.78 4.24 27.97
N LYS A 360 17.01 4.60 27.61
CA LYS A 360 17.68 4.18 26.36
C LYS A 360 17.58 2.67 26.09
N LYS A 361 17.61 1.83 27.13
CA LYS A 361 17.45 0.37 27.01
C LYS A 361 16.14 -0.05 26.33
N VAL A 362 15.04 0.64 26.61
CA VAL A 362 13.70 0.36 26.09
C VAL A 362 13.58 0.85 24.64
N PHE A 363 14.17 2.01 24.35
CA PHE A 363 14.31 2.51 22.98
C PHE A 363 15.05 1.50 22.10
N TYR A 364 16.23 1.02 22.54
CA TYR A 364 16.98 0.03 21.78
C TYR A 364 16.26 -1.30 21.65
N LEU A 365 15.55 -1.74 22.70
CA LEU A 365 14.68 -2.92 22.61
C LEU A 365 13.63 -2.74 21.51
N TYR A 366 12.90 -1.61 21.52
CA TYR A 366 11.91 -1.32 20.50
C TYR A 366 12.53 -1.35 19.09
N MET A 367 13.63 -0.63 18.87
CA MET A 367 14.29 -0.58 17.56
C MET A 367 14.75 -1.95 17.07
N VAL A 368 15.40 -2.74 17.93
CA VAL A 368 15.87 -4.08 17.56
C VAL A 368 14.68 -5.00 17.23
N VAL A 369 13.64 -4.97 18.05
CA VAL A 369 12.41 -5.75 17.82
C VAL A 369 11.78 -5.39 16.48
N CYS A 370 11.68 -4.10 16.16
CA CYS A 370 11.04 -3.64 14.93
C CYS A 370 11.88 -3.97 13.70
N ILE A 371 13.19 -3.71 13.74
CA ILE A 371 14.09 -4.02 12.61
C ILE A 371 14.16 -5.53 12.37
N VAL A 372 14.44 -6.31 13.41
CA VAL A 372 14.57 -7.78 13.29
C VAL A 372 13.23 -8.39 12.90
N GLY A 373 12.13 -7.94 13.50
CA GLY A 373 10.79 -8.42 13.18
C GLY A 373 10.38 -8.10 11.76
N THR A 374 10.66 -6.89 11.27
CA THR A 374 10.42 -6.51 9.87
C THR A 374 11.21 -7.38 8.91
N ILE A 375 12.52 -7.54 9.13
CA ILE A 375 13.38 -8.37 8.26
C ILE A 375 12.88 -9.83 8.27
N MET A 376 12.63 -10.39 9.45
CA MET A 376 12.17 -11.77 9.62
C MET A 376 10.84 -12.00 8.90
N LEU A 377 9.86 -11.11 9.08
CA LEU A 377 8.56 -11.24 8.43
C LEU A 377 8.65 -11.02 6.93
N ALA A 378 9.44 -10.05 6.47
CA ALA A 378 9.63 -9.80 5.04
C ALA A 378 10.23 -11.01 4.33
N TYR A 379 11.27 -11.64 4.88
CA TYR A 379 11.81 -12.89 4.31
C TYR A 379 10.81 -14.04 4.42
N ALA A 380 10.11 -14.19 5.54
CA ALA A 380 9.12 -15.23 5.69
C ALA A 380 8.02 -15.11 4.61
N PHE A 381 7.47 -13.92 4.41
CA PHE A 381 6.48 -13.68 3.37
C PHE A 381 7.07 -13.80 1.97
N GLN A 382 8.32 -13.37 1.75
CA GLN A 382 9.02 -13.56 0.46
C GLN A 382 9.11 -15.04 0.07
N HIS A 383 9.30 -15.94 1.03
CA HIS A 383 9.43 -17.37 0.76
C HIS A 383 8.10 -18.13 0.77
N PHE A 384 7.16 -17.75 1.63
CA PHE A 384 5.90 -18.49 1.84
C PHE A 384 4.69 -17.91 1.10
N VAL A 385 4.76 -16.67 0.63
CA VAL A 385 3.62 -15.97 0.04
C VAL A 385 3.96 -15.45 -1.36
N PHE A 386 5.05 -14.69 -1.49
CA PHE A 386 5.44 -14.10 -2.77
C PHE A 386 6.07 -15.13 -3.72
N THR A 387 5.50 -15.25 -4.92
CA THR A 387 6.17 -15.95 -6.02
C THR A 387 7.15 -15.00 -6.68
N PRO A 388 8.42 -15.40 -6.90
CA PRO A 388 9.37 -14.59 -7.65
C PRO A 388 8.83 -14.25 -9.04
N TYR A 389 9.05 -13.00 -9.48
CA TYR A 389 8.66 -12.50 -10.80
C TYR A 389 7.15 -12.49 -11.12
N VAL A 390 6.29 -12.49 -10.10
CA VAL A 390 4.83 -12.38 -10.27
C VAL A 390 4.29 -11.15 -9.57
N ASP A 391 3.63 -10.27 -10.30
CA ASP A 391 2.89 -9.14 -9.72
C ASP A 391 1.55 -9.62 -9.15
N MET A 392 1.57 -10.20 -7.96
CA MET A 392 0.34 -10.60 -7.24
C MET A 392 -0.60 -9.41 -6.95
N GLY A 393 -0.11 -8.17 -7.02
CA GLY A 393 -0.98 -7.01 -6.89
C GLY A 393 -1.75 -6.66 -8.17
N ASN A 394 -1.47 -7.30 -9.31
CA ASN A 394 -2.13 -6.97 -10.56
C ASN A 394 -3.58 -7.50 -10.57
N PRO A 395 -4.59 -6.68 -10.93
CA PRO A 395 -5.99 -7.12 -10.92
C PRO A 395 -6.24 -8.36 -11.79
N VAL A 396 -5.47 -8.54 -12.87
CA VAL A 396 -5.58 -9.71 -13.76
C VAL A 396 -5.29 -11.02 -13.02
N LEU A 397 -4.38 -11.02 -12.04
CA LEU A 397 -4.00 -12.20 -11.25
C LEU A 397 -4.78 -12.35 -9.94
N ARG A 398 -5.76 -11.48 -9.68
CA ARG A 398 -6.47 -11.41 -8.41
C ARG A 398 -7.19 -12.71 -8.05
N GLY A 399 -6.79 -13.30 -6.92
CA GLY A 399 -7.35 -14.54 -6.39
C GLY A 399 -7.07 -15.77 -7.24
N VAL A 400 -6.10 -15.70 -8.16
CA VAL A 400 -5.61 -16.82 -8.98
C VAL A 400 -4.43 -17.45 -8.25
N SER A 401 -4.53 -18.73 -7.85
CA SER A 401 -3.39 -19.41 -7.22
C SER A 401 -2.34 -19.88 -8.23
N SER A 402 -2.80 -20.39 -9.37
CA SER A 402 -1.96 -20.92 -10.43
C SER A 402 -2.57 -20.67 -11.80
N VAL A 403 -1.76 -20.58 -12.85
CA VAL A 403 -2.23 -20.56 -14.24
C VAL A 403 -1.66 -21.75 -14.98
N SER A 404 -2.37 -22.23 -16.00
CA SER A 404 -1.82 -23.24 -16.90
C SER A 404 -0.58 -22.70 -17.60
N GLY A 405 0.53 -23.43 -17.44
CA GLY A 405 1.79 -23.17 -18.14
C GLY A 405 1.76 -23.86 -19.49
N GLY A 406 2.29 -25.08 -19.55
CA GLY A 406 2.47 -25.82 -20.80
C GLY A 406 3.41 -25.07 -21.76
N ASP A 407 3.21 -25.26 -23.06
CA ASP A 407 4.00 -24.53 -24.07
C ASP A 407 3.49 -23.10 -24.21
N SER A 408 4.36 -22.13 -23.90
CA SER A 408 4.09 -20.70 -24.07
C SER A 408 5.22 -20.02 -24.81
N ALA A 409 4.89 -18.94 -25.53
CA ALA A 409 5.92 -18.00 -25.96
C ALA A 409 6.52 -17.28 -24.73
N PHE A 410 7.54 -16.46 -24.95
CA PHE A 410 7.91 -15.44 -23.97
C PHE A 410 7.69 -14.04 -24.54
N ILE A 411 7.43 -13.09 -23.66
CA ILE A 411 7.10 -11.70 -23.93
C ILE A 411 8.33 -10.88 -23.58
N THR A 412 8.81 -10.12 -24.55
CA THR A 412 9.81 -9.07 -24.37
C THR A 412 9.18 -7.72 -24.65
N LYS A 413 9.63 -6.68 -23.95
CA LYS A 413 9.18 -5.31 -24.17
C LYS A 413 10.29 -4.43 -24.72
N ALA A 414 9.91 -3.41 -25.47
CA ALA A 414 10.83 -2.40 -25.98
C ALA A 414 11.53 -1.66 -24.82
N HIS A 415 12.81 -1.35 -25.00
CA HIS A 415 13.61 -0.70 -23.97
C HIS A 415 13.03 0.69 -23.67
N ASN A 416 12.72 0.96 -22.39
CA ASN A 416 12.17 2.22 -21.88
C ASN A 416 10.68 2.50 -22.17
N ASP A 417 9.91 1.51 -22.65
CA ASP A 417 8.45 1.64 -22.72
C ASP A 417 7.83 1.58 -21.30
N ARG A 418 7.12 2.65 -20.92
CA ARG A 418 6.49 2.84 -19.60
C ARG A 418 5.03 2.42 -19.56
N HIS A 419 4.44 2.14 -20.72
CA HIS A 419 3.04 1.75 -20.84
C HIS A 419 2.88 0.24 -20.71
N VAL A 420 3.92 -0.53 -21.06
CA VAL A 420 3.96 -2.00 -20.94
C VAL A 420 4.50 -2.44 -19.58
N ARG A 421 3.69 -3.22 -18.86
CA ARG A 421 4.05 -3.87 -17.59
C ARG A 421 4.07 -5.39 -17.74
N ILE A 422 5.14 -6.03 -17.30
CA ILE A 422 5.22 -7.50 -17.27
C ILE A 422 4.62 -7.97 -15.95
N VAL A 423 3.51 -8.69 -16.05
CA VAL A 423 2.72 -9.12 -14.89
C VAL A 423 3.24 -10.43 -14.32
N MET A 424 3.74 -11.33 -15.17
CA MET A 424 4.25 -12.63 -14.77
C MET A 424 5.43 -13.03 -15.64
N ASP A 425 6.57 -13.32 -15.01
CA ASP A 425 7.86 -13.53 -15.68
C ASP A 425 8.65 -14.73 -15.11
N PRO A 426 8.10 -15.96 -15.18
CA PRO A 426 8.70 -17.14 -14.58
C PRO A 426 10.08 -17.42 -15.21
N GLY A 427 11.14 -17.24 -14.42
CA GLY A 427 12.51 -17.48 -14.86
C GLY A 427 13.02 -16.49 -15.91
N GLY A 428 12.53 -15.25 -15.90
CA GLY A 428 12.95 -14.19 -16.83
C GLY A 428 12.41 -14.37 -18.26
N LYS A 429 11.34 -15.15 -18.40
CA LYS A 429 10.58 -15.34 -19.64
C LYS A 429 9.16 -14.84 -19.44
N GLY A 430 8.88 -13.58 -19.81
CA GLY A 430 7.60 -12.93 -19.58
C GLY A 430 6.46 -13.74 -20.20
N ILE A 431 5.40 -14.05 -19.48
CA ILE A 431 4.28 -14.83 -20.03
C ILE A 431 2.96 -14.06 -20.03
N ILE A 432 2.84 -13.03 -19.20
CA ILE A 432 1.66 -12.16 -19.15
C ILE A 432 2.16 -10.73 -19.05
N ALA A 433 1.62 -9.84 -19.88
CA ALA A 433 1.89 -8.42 -19.83
C ALA A 433 0.61 -7.60 -20.02
N THR A 434 0.60 -6.37 -19.52
CA THR A 434 -0.50 -5.42 -19.67
C THR A 434 0.04 -4.11 -20.23
N TYR A 435 -0.72 -3.46 -21.09
CA TYR A 435 -0.44 -2.13 -21.61
C TYR A 435 -1.56 -1.18 -21.23
N THR A 436 -1.21 0.00 -20.72
CA THR A 436 -2.17 1.07 -20.39
C THR A 436 -1.61 2.42 -20.78
N ASN A 437 -2.38 3.21 -21.53
CA ASN A 437 -2.03 4.58 -21.90
C ASN A 437 -3.24 5.52 -21.73
N ALA A 438 -3.60 5.75 -20.47
CA ALA A 438 -4.75 6.58 -20.10
C ALA A 438 -4.56 8.08 -20.47
N VAL A 439 -3.33 8.54 -20.64
CA VAL A 439 -3.03 9.95 -20.96
C VAL A 439 -3.41 10.29 -22.39
N GLU A 440 -3.20 9.35 -23.31
CA GLU A 440 -3.57 9.50 -24.73
C GLU A 440 -4.98 8.95 -25.05
N GLY A 441 -5.69 8.44 -24.03
CA GLY A 441 -7.05 7.93 -24.17
C GLY A 441 -7.16 6.57 -24.86
N GLN A 442 -6.05 5.84 -25.02
CA GLN A 442 -6.05 4.51 -25.61
C GLN A 442 -6.58 3.46 -24.62
N GLY A 443 -7.31 2.47 -25.15
CA GLY A 443 -7.81 1.36 -24.35
C GLY A 443 -6.70 0.43 -23.86
N GLY A 444 -6.96 -0.26 -22.75
CA GLY A 444 -6.02 -1.23 -22.18
C GLY A 444 -5.82 -2.46 -23.06
N VAL A 445 -4.61 -3.00 -23.09
CA VAL A 445 -4.28 -4.23 -23.83
C VAL A 445 -3.67 -5.27 -22.90
N VAL A 446 -4.12 -6.52 -22.98
CA VAL A 446 -3.51 -7.66 -22.28
C VAL A 446 -2.80 -8.55 -23.30
N PHE A 447 -1.58 -8.94 -22.99
CA PHE A 447 -0.78 -9.88 -23.76
C PHE A 447 -0.60 -11.17 -22.97
N ASP A 448 -0.94 -12.30 -23.57
CA ASP A 448 -0.77 -13.60 -22.96
C ASP A 448 0.01 -14.52 -23.89
N ALA A 449 1.08 -15.12 -23.38
CA ALA A 449 1.95 -15.98 -24.18
C ALA A 449 1.50 -17.44 -24.26
N GLY A 450 0.48 -17.84 -23.50
CA GLY A 450 0.05 -19.23 -23.35
C GLY A 450 -1.39 -19.45 -23.81
N ALA A 451 -1.61 -19.68 -25.11
CA ALA A 451 -2.94 -20.04 -25.65
C ALA A 451 -3.59 -21.25 -24.95
N GLY A 452 -2.77 -22.19 -24.47
CA GLY A 452 -3.22 -23.39 -23.78
C GLY A 452 -4.09 -23.16 -22.53
N ARG A 453 -4.16 -21.95 -21.96
CA ARG A 453 -5.07 -21.64 -20.83
C ARG A 453 -6.48 -21.22 -21.24
N PHE A 454 -6.71 -20.92 -22.52
CA PHE A 454 -7.99 -20.45 -23.05
C PHE A 454 -8.76 -21.54 -23.82
N VAL A 455 -8.14 -22.70 -24.05
CA VAL A 455 -8.72 -23.82 -24.80
C VAL A 455 -9.57 -24.75 -23.91
N ASN A 456 -10.48 -25.50 -24.54
CA ASN A 456 -11.37 -26.46 -23.87
C ASN A 456 -10.62 -27.43 -22.94
N GLY A 457 -11.13 -27.61 -21.72
CA GLY A 457 -10.59 -28.52 -20.70
C GLY A 457 -9.65 -27.85 -19.69
N THR A 458 -8.70 -27.03 -20.14
CA THR A 458 -7.82 -26.24 -19.27
C THR A 458 -8.46 -24.93 -18.85
N ALA A 459 -9.17 -24.24 -19.75
CA ALA A 459 -9.85 -22.98 -19.45
C ALA A 459 -10.95 -23.13 -18.39
N ASP A 460 -11.56 -24.32 -18.30
CA ASP A 460 -12.62 -24.63 -17.34
C ASP A 460 -12.09 -24.89 -15.91
N LYS A 461 -10.76 -25.07 -15.75
CA LYS A 461 -10.13 -25.14 -14.42
C LYS A 461 -10.50 -23.88 -13.63
N TYR A 462 -10.70 -24.04 -12.32
CA TYR A 462 -11.15 -22.96 -11.44
C TYR A 462 -10.28 -21.71 -11.57
N ASP A 463 -8.95 -21.84 -11.43
CA ASP A 463 -8.04 -20.70 -11.48
C ASP A 463 -7.94 -20.06 -12.88
N ASN A 464 -7.89 -20.85 -13.96
CA ASN A 464 -7.87 -20.30 -15.32
C ASN A 464 -9.16 -19.57 -15.67
N SER A 465 -10.32 -20.13 -15.31
CA SER A 465 -11.61 -19.47 -15.56
C SER A 465 -11.72 -18.14 -14.79
N ARG A 466 -11.11 -18.08 -13.60
CA ARG A 466 -11.02 -16.86 -12.81
C ARG A 466 -10.06 -15.85 -13.45
N TYR A 467 -8.89 -16.30 -13.90
CA TYR A 467 -7.95 -15.47 -14.65
C TYR A 467 -8.60 -14.84 -15.89
N ILE A 468 -9.29 -15.64 -16.71
CA ILE A 468 -9.95 -15.14 -17.93
C ILE A 468 -11.04 -14.12 -17.59
N ARG A 469 -11.79 -14.34 -16.51
CA ARG A 469 -12.75 -13.36 -16.00
C ARG A 469 -12.07 -12.07 -15.56
N ASN A 470 -10.98 -12.15 -14.80
CA ASN A 470 -10.23 -10.98 -14.35
C ASN A 470 -9.68 -10.19 -15.55
N VAL A 471 -9.24 -10.87 -16.62
CA VAL A 471 -8.85 -10.22 -17.88
C VAL A 471 -10.03 -9.44 -18.48
N ALA A 472 -11.22 -10.04 -18.57
CA ALA A 472 -12.41 -9.38 -19.10
C ALA A 472 -12.82 -8.14 -18.29
N GLU A 473 -12.79 -8.24 -16.95
CA GLU A 473 -13.10 -7.13 -16.04
C GLU A 473 -12.03 -6.03 -16.14
N TRP A 474 -10.75 -6.39 -16.16
CA TRP A 474 -9.65 -5.43 -16.28
C TRP A 474 -9.69 -4.67 -17.61
N LEU A 475 -9.97 -5.37 -18.72
CA LEU A 475 -10.13 -4.74 -20.04
C LEU A 475 -11.32 -3.77 -20.05
N GLU A 476 -12.42 -4.11 -19.37
CA GLU A 476 -13.58 -3.21 -19.26
C GLU A 476 -13.27 -1.98 -18.40
N GLU A 477 -12.57 -2.16 -17.28
CA GLU A 477 -12.14 -1.05 -16.40
C GLU A 477 -11.16 -0.10 -17.08
N ASN A 478 -10.33 -0.62 -17.99
CA ASN A 478 -9.37 0.16 -18.78
C ASN A 478 -9.92 0.53 -20.17
N ASN A 479 -11.24 0.44 -20.36
CA ASN A 479 -11.92 0.96 -21.54
C ASN A 479 -12.28 2.42 -21.31
N VAL A 480 -11.82 3.29 -22.21
CA VAL A 480 -12.07 4.73 -22.15
C VAL A 480 -13.35 5.10 -22.92
N SER A 481 -13.82 4.23 -23.82
CA SER A 481 -15.08 4.40 -24.57
C SER A 481 -16.31 3.97 -23.75
N ASP A 482 -17.52 4.33 -24.20
CA ASP A 482 -18.77 3.93 -23.55
C ASP A 482 -18.84 2.41 -23.31
N SER A 483 -18.78 2.00 -22.05
CA SER A 483 -18.83 0.60 -21.58
C SER A 483 -20.12 -0.08 -22.02
N ARG A 484 -19.99 -1.16 -22.81
CA ARG A 484 -21.12 -2.00 -23.25
C ARG A 484 -20.98 -3.45 -22.82
N LYS A 485 -19.87 -3.84 -22.15
CA LYS A 485 -19.56 -5.24 -21.79
C LYS A 485 -19.76 -6.22 -22.95
N ASN A 486 -19.39 -5.81 -24.17
CA ASN A 486 -19.55 -6.62 -25.37
C ASN A 486 -18.18 -7.10 -25.82
N ILE A 487 -17.98 -8.42 -25.83
CA ILE A 487 -16.71 -9.05 -26.19
C ILE A 487 -16.87 -9.73 -27.55
N LEU A 488 -15.98 -9.41 -28.50
CA LEU A 488 -15.80 -10.17 -29.71
C LEU A 488 -14.57 -11.06 -29.54
N ILE A 489 -14.76 -12.38 -29.54
CA ILE A 489 -13.67 -13.35 -29.50
C ILE A 489 -13.45 -13.88 -30.90
N TYR A 490 -12.26 -13.63 -31.44
CA TYR A 490 -11.83 -14.08 -32.74
C TYR A 490 -10.85 -15.25 -32.55
N ASP A 491 -11.32 -16.47 -32.81
CA ASP A 491 -10.56 -17.71 -32.60
C ASP A 491 -10.02 -18.25 -33.93
N PHE A 492 -8.70 -18.28 -34.08
CA PHE A 492 -8.00 -18.89 -35.23
C PHE A 492 -7.82 -20.40 -35.06
N GLY A 493 -8.90 -21.10 -34.72
CA GLY A 493 -8.91 -22.56 -34.57
C GLY A 493 -8.16 -23.08 -33.34
N SER A 494 -7.83 -22.23 -32.37
CA SER A 494 -7.23 -22.62 -31.09
C SER A 494 -8.20 -23.47 -30.26
N GLY A 495 -9.51 -23.27 -30.42
CA GLY A 495 -10.57 -24.05 -29.77
C GLY A 495 -10.93 -23.46 -28.41
N PHE A 496 -11.32 -22.19 -28.41
CA PHE A 496 -11.75 -21.45 -27.22
C PHE A 496 -12.85 -22.17 -26.45
N SER A 497 -12.80 -22.12 -25.12
CA SER A 497 -13.79 -22.83 -24.30
C SER A 497 -15.18 -22.19 -24.33
N GLN A 498 -16.17 -22.98 -24.78
CA GLN A 498 -17.59 -22.60 -24.71
C GLN A 498 -18.05 -22.44 -23.24
N GLY A 499 -17.50 -23.24 -22.32
CA GLY A 499 -17.83 -23.12 -20.90
C GLY A 499 -17.41 -21.78 -20.28
N VAL A 500 -16.36 -21.15 -20.81
CA VAL A 500 -15.94 -19.80 -20.39
C VAL A 500 -16.89 -18.73 -20.96
N VAL A 501 -17.32 -18.87 -22.22
CA VAL A 501 -18.32 -17.99 -22.84
C VAL A 501 -19.60 -17.97 -22.00
N GLU A 502 -20.16 -19.14 -21.72
CA GLU A 502 -21.40 -19.26 -20.93
C GLU A 502 -21.29 -18.65 -19.53
N ARG A 503 -20.11 -18.73 -18.89
CA ARG A 503 -19.89 -18.12 -17.57
C ARG A 503 -19.83 -16.60 -17.64
N LEU A 504 -19.09 -16.04 -18.60
CA LEU A 504 -19.00 -14.60 -18.79
C LEU A 504 -20.39 -13.98 -19.06
N GLU A 505 -21.21 -14.69 -19.83
CA GLU A 505 -22.58 -14.25 -20.14
C GLU A 505 -23.52 -14.37 -18.94
N ASN A 506 -23.61 -15.55 -18.33
CA ASN A 506 -24.61 -15.82 -17.30
C ASN A 506 -24.26 -15.21 -15.92
N LYS A 507 -22.98 -15.06 -15.60
CA LYS A 507 -22.52 -14.68 -14.25
C LYS A 507 -22.03 -13.25 -14.17
N ASP A 508 -21.36 -12.77 -15.22
CA ASP A 508 -20.63 -11.49 -15.20
C ASP A 508 -21.29 -10.41 -16.08
N GLY A 509 -22.33 -10.80 -16.83
CA GLY A 509 -23.18 -9.91 -17.61
C GLY A 509 -22.51 -9.35 -18.86
N PHE A 510 -21.54 -10.08 -19.41
CA PHE A 510 -20.97 -9.76 -20.71
C PHE A 510 -21.83 -10.33 -21.84
N THR A 511 -21.84 -9.68 -23.00
CA THR A 511 -22.37 -10.30 -24.23
C THR A 511 -21.17 -10.76 -25.04
N VAL A 512 -21.04 -12.07 -25.29
CA VAL A 512 -19.84 -12.63 -25.90
C VAL A 512 -20.18 -13.23 -27.25
N LYS A 513 -19.54 -12.75 -28.31
CA LYS A 513 -19.63 -13.38 -29.64
C LYS A 513 -18.32 -14.08 -29.94
N LEU A 514 -18.35 -15.42 -30.01
CA LEU A 514 -17.25 -16.23 -30.54
C LEU A 514 -17.41 -16.34 -32.06
N THR A 515 -16.34 -16.08 -32.81
CA THR A 515 -16.35 -16.17 -34.28
C THR A 515 -14.96 -16.58 -34.80
N ASP A 516 -14.90 -16.98 -36.07
CA ASP A 516 -13.68 -17.38 -36.77
C ASP A 516 -13.63 -16.81 -38.20
N ARG A 517 -12.62 -17.20 -38.98
CA ARG A 517 -12.46 -16.81 -40.40
C ARG A 517 -13.54 -17.36 -41.32
N THR A 518 -14.24 -18.43 -40.94
CA THR A 518 -15.31 -19.02 -41.76
C THR A 518 -16.59 -18.21 -41.65
N GLU A 519 -16.90 -17.70 -40.46
CA GLU A 519 -18.06 -16.86 -40.18
C GLU A 519 -17.84 -15.38 -40.47
N THR A 520 -16.63 -14.88 -40.16
CA THR A 520 -16.25 -13.47 -40.34
C THR A 520 -14.94 -13.36 -41.11
N PRO A 521 -14.99 -13.33 -42.45
CA PRO A 521 -13.79 -13.37 -43.28
C PRO A 521 -12.86 -12.17 -43.10
N GLU A 522 -13.39 -11.00 -42.77
CA GLU A 522 -12.61 -9.76 -42.56
C GLU A 522 -13.09 -8.98 -41.32
N VAL A 523 -12.13 -8.44 -40.56
CA VAL A 523 -12.41 -7.55 -39.42
C VAL A 523 -12.57 -6.11 -39.92
N THR A 524 -13.83 -5.66 -39.98
CA THR A 524 -14.18 -4.31 -40.45
C THR A 524 -14.54 -3.38 -39.29
N GLN A 525 -14.37 -2.06 -39.47
CA GLN A 525 -14.71 -1.05 -38.46
C GLN A 525 -16.18 -1.17 -38.01
N LYS A 526 -17.10 -1.40 -38.95
CA LYS A 526 -18.53 -1.56 -38.69
C LYS A 526 -18.84 -2.75 -37.78
N LEU A 527 -18.07 -3.84 -37.88
CA LEU A 527 -18.20 -4.97 -36.98
C LEU A 527 -17.80 -4.58 -35.55
N LEU A 528 -16.68 -3.87 -35.40
CA LEU A 528 -16.10 -3.50 -34.11
C LEU A 528 -16.85 -2.37 -33.39
N GLU A 529 -17.68 -1.58 -34.07
CA GLU A 529 -18.45 -0.47 -33.47
C GLU A 529 -19.28 -0.89 -32.24
N VAL A 530 -19.82 -2.11 -32.25
CA VAL A 530 -20.74 -2.60 -31.22
C VAL A 530 -20.00 -3.17 -29.99
N TYR A 531 -18.75 -3.57 -30.17
CA TYR A 531 -17.95 -4.24 -29.15
C TYR A 531 -17.11 -3.24 -28.36
N SER A 532 -16.98 -3.49 -27.05
CA SER A 532 -16.05 -2.78 -26.17
C SER A 532 -14.71 -3.50 -26.08
N GLN A 533 -14.69 -4.81 -26.34
CA GLN A 533 -13.48 -5.63 -26.26
C GLN A 533 -13.30 -6.50 -27.51
N LEU A 534 -12.05 -6.65 -27.94
CA LEU A 534 -11.64 -7.57 -28.99
C LEU A 534 -10.61 -8.55 -28.44
N TRP A 535 -10.90 -9.85 -28.49
CA TRP A 535 -9.99 -10.90 -28.05
C TRP A 535 -9.51 -11.68 -29.27
N VAL A 536 -8.20 -11.76 -29.43
CA VAL A 536 -7.58 -12.42 -30.57
C VAL A 536 -6.76 -13.60 -30.07
N LEU A 537 -7.14 -14.80 -30.49
CA LEU A 537 -6.48 -16.04 -30.10
C LEU A 537 -5.98 -16.83 -31.31
N GLY A 538 -4.69 -17.11 -31.33
CA GLY A 538 -4.09 -18.02 -32.31
C GLY A 538 -3.12 -17.36 -33.29
N PRO A 539 -2.57 -18.11 -34.26
CA PRO A 539 -1.62 -17.59 -35.23
C PRO A 539 -2.34 -16.66 -36.22
N GLU A 540 -2.22 -15.37 -35.97
CA GLU A 540 -2.83 -14.28 -36.73
C GLU A 540 -2.28 -14.09 -38.17
N SER A 541 -1.58 -15.09 -38.74
CA SER A 541 -0.92 -15.01 -40.06
C SER A 541 -1.85 -14.67 -41.23
N SER A 542 -3.13 -14.46 -40.95
CA SER A 542 -4.20 -14.10 -41.86
C SER A 542 -4.63 -12.63 -41.83
N PHE A 543 -4.19 -11.78 -40.88
CA PHE A 543 -4.60 -10.35 -40.91
C PHE A 543 -3.85 -9.56 -41.98
N SER A 544 -4.63 -8.99 -42.89
CA SER A 544 -4.19 -8.02 -43.88
C SER A 544 -3.78 -6.70 -43.22
N ASP A 545 -2.92 -5.91 -43.86
CA ASP A 545 -2.53 -4.59 -43.32
C ASP A 545 -3.73 -3.66 -42.99
N PRO A 546 -4.81 -3.62 -43.80
CA PRO A 546 -6.01 -2.84 -43.47
C PRO A 546 -6.74 -3.32 -42.20
N GLU A 547 -6.77 -4.63 -41.94
CA GLU A 547 -7.38 -5.18 -40.73
C GLU A 547 -6.55 -4.81 -39.49
N LEU A 548 -5.22 -4.90 -39.58
CA LEU A 548 -4.34 -4.47 -38.49
C LEU A 548 -4.49 -2.98 -38.19
N GLU A 549 -4.65 -2.14 -39.21
CA GLU A 549 -4.93 -0.71 -39.03
C GLU A 549 -6.30 -0.50 -38.35
N THR A 550 -7.30 -1.30 -38.71
CA THR A 550 -8.63 -1.26 -38.09
C THR A 550 -8.58 -1.67 -36.61
N ILE A 551 -7.82 -2.71 -36.27
CA ILE A 551 -7.63 -3.16 -34.89
C ILE A 551 -6.80 -2.14 -34.09
N SER A 552 -5.79 -1.52 -34.70
CA SER A 552 -5.03 -0.43 -34.06
C SER A 552 -5.94 0.74 -33.70
N ARG A 553 -6.77 1.19 -34.67
CA ARG A 553 -7.74 2.27 -34.44
C ARG A 553 -8.75 1.91 -33.36
N PHE A 554 -9.14 0.64 -33.23
CA PHE A 554 -10.00 0.19 -32.15
C PHE A 554 -9.40 0.49 -30.77
N SER A 555 -8.10 0.27 -30.60
CA SER A 555 -7.39 0.65 -29.37
C SER A 555 -7.28 2.16 -29.20
N ASP A 556 -7.02 2.90 -30.28
CA ASP A 556 -6.93 4.36 -30.29
C ASP A 556 -8.27 5.03 -29.96
N ASP A 557 -9.39 4.41 -30.33
CA ASP A 557 -10.76 4.81 -29.99
C ASP A 557 -11.11 4.54 -28.50
N GLY A 558 -10.13 4.10 -27.70
CA GLY A 558 -10.29 3.85 -26.27
C GLY A 558 -10.81 2.47 -25.90
N LYS A 559 -10.93 1.54 -26.86
CA LYS A 559 -11.44 0.19 -26.62
C LYS A 559 -10.33 -0.81 -26.36
N SER A 560 -10.65 -1.90 -25.66
CA SER A 560 -9.63 -2.75 -25.03
C SER A 560 -9.40 -4.06 -25.80
N ILE A 561 -8.17 -4.57 -25.81
CA ILE A 561 -7.79 -5.73 -26.63
C ILE A 561 -7.11 -6.82 -25.78
N LEU A 562 -7.45 -8.09 -26.01
CA LEU A 562 -6.67 -9.24 -25.54
C LEU A 562 -5.93 -9.87 -26.73
N ILE A 563 -4.63 -10.04 -26.61
CA ILE A 563 -3.76 -10.64 -27.63
C ILE A 563 -3.12 -11.88 -27.04
N VAL A 564 -3.47 -13.05 -27.55
CA VAL A 564 -2.94 -14.32 -27.08
C VAL A 564 -2.03 -14.92 -28.15
N ALA A 565 -0.76 -15.14 -27.82
CA ALA A 565 0.17 -15.81 -28.70
C ALA A 565 -0.33 -17.24 -28.98
N GLY A 566 -0.63 -17.51 -30.26
CA GLY A 566 -1.12 -18.80 -30.70
C GLY A 566 -0.12 -19.94 -30.48
N GLN A 567 -0.65 -21.12 -30.18
CA GLN A 567 0.10 -22.37 -30.37
C GLN A 567 -0.10 -22.85 -31.80
N ASP A 568 0.99 -22.99 -32.52
CA ASP A 568 0.97 -23.60 -33.84
C ASP A 568 0.86 -25.12 -33.71
N ARG A 569 -0.27 -25.69 -34.14
CA ARG A 569 -0.51 -27.15 -34.09
C ARG A 569 0.42 -27.94 -35.03
N GLU A 570 1.07 -27.27 -35.98
CA GLU A 570 1.97 -27.90 -36.97
C GLU A 570 3.46 -27.75 -36.64
N GLY A 571 3.80 -27.13 -35.50
CA GLY A 571 5.18 -27.01 -35.02
C GLY A 571 6.03 -25.96 -35.73
N THR A 572 5.42 -25.08 -36.56
CA THR A 572 6.12 -24.01 -37.27
C THR A 572 6.39 -22.75 -36.42
N ASN A 573 5.89 -22.69 -35.17
CA ASN A 573 6.15 -21.63 -34.20
C ASN A 573 5.99 -20.21 -34.77
N ASP A 574 5.00 -20.00 -35.65
CA ASP A 574 4.81 -18.70 -36.31
C ASP A 574 4.20 -17.66 -35.36
N LEU A 575 5.08 -16.88 -34.72
CA LEU A 575 4.72 -15.73 -33.88
C LEU A 575 4.68 -14.41 -34.67
N SER A 576 4.93 -14.44 -35.99
CA SER A 576 5.10 -13.21 -36.79
C SER A 576 3.89 -12.29 -36.74
N ALA A 577 2.70 -12.87 -36.69
CA ALA A 577 1.47 -12.11 -36.76
C ALA A 577 1.05 -11.52 -35.41
N ALA A 578 1.12 -12.30 -34.32
CA ALA A 578 0.97 -11.76 -32.96
C ALA A 578 1.98 -10.61 -32.72
N ASN A 579 3.19 -10.70 -33.28
CA ASN A 579 4.18 -9.63 -33.26
C ASN A 579 3.82 -8.41 -34.10
N ARG A 580 3.16 -8.55 -35.27
CA ARG A 580 2.72 -7.39 -36.07
C ARG A 580 1.69 -6.53 -35.33
N LEU A 581 0.87 -7.16 -34.49
CA LEU A 581 -0.07 -6.46 -33.62
C LEU A 581 0.64 -5.95 -32.35
N ALA A 582 1.34 -6.81 -31.62
CA ALA A 582 1.95 -6.49 -30.33
C ALA A 582 3.08 -5.46 -30.42
N SER A 583 3.87 -5.46 -31.49
CA SER A 583 5.00 -4.52 -31.64
C SER A 583 4.56 -3.06 -31.71
N ARG A 584 3.31 -2.79 -32.10
CA ARG A 584 2.72 -1.44 -32.08
C ARG A 584 2.54 -0.91 -30.66
N PHE A 585 2.38 -1.79 -29.68
CA PHE A 585 2.30 -1.49 -28.26
C PHE A 585 3.65 -1.67 -27.55
N GLY A 586 4.75 -1.82 -28.31
CA GLY A 586 6.08 -2.02 -27.73
C GLY A 586 6.34 -3.42 -27.18
N VAL A 587 5.52 -4.42 -27.55
CA VAL A 587 5.62 -5.81 -27.08
C VAL A 587 6.01 -6.76 -28.20
N THR A 588 6.87 -7.73 -27.92
CA THR A 588 7.20 -8.81 -28.85
C THR A 588 7.11 -10.17 -28.19
N PHE A 589 6.49 -11.12 -28.89
CA PHE A 589 6.49 -12.54 -28.56
C PHE A 589 7.70 -13.21 -29.22
N GLY A 590 8.50 -13.93 -28.44
CA GLY A 590 9.68 -14.63 -28.91
C GLY A 590 9.77 -16.04 -28.37
N GLY A 591 10.42 -16.91 -29.14
CA GLY A 591 10.72 -18.30 -28.79
C GLY A 591 9.54 -19.13 -28.30
N MET A 592 9.83 -20.35 -27.84
CA MET A 592 8.87 -21.19 -27.13
C MET A 592 9.55 -21.77 -25.90
N VAL A 593 8.79 -21.85 -24.82
CA VAL A 593 9.23 -22.31 -23.52
C VAL A 593 8.24 -23.35 -23.05
N HIS A 594 8.76 -24.53 -22.79
CA HIS A 594 7.98 -25.54 -22.09
C HIS A 594 8.04 -25.24 -20.59
N ASN A 595 6.91 -24.79 -20.03
CA ASN A 595 6.74 -24.58 -18.62
C ASN A 595 6.11 -25.82 -17.95
N SER A 596 6.15 -25.89 -16.62
CA SER A 596 5.35 -26.87 -15.89
C SER A 596 3.87 -26.73 -16.23
N ASP A 597 3.11 -27.82 -16.13
CA ASP A 597 1.67 -27.83 -16.44
C ASP A 597 0.89 -26.76 -15.66
N GLU A 598 1.36 -26.44 -14.45
CA GLU A 598 0.85 -25.36 -13.62
C GLU A 598 2.00 -24.44 -13.21
N LEU A 599 1.81 -23.14 -13.45
CA LEU A 599 2.68 -22.06 -13.02
C LEU A 599 2.05 -21.40 -11.80
N GLN A 600 2.80 -21.34 -10.71
CA GLN A 600 2.33 -20.74 -9.47
C GLN A 600 2.27 -19.22 -9.64
N VAL A 601 1.12 -18.64 -9.30
CA VAL A 601 0.91 -17.18 -9.26
C VAL A 601 1.16 -16.69 -7.84
N SER A 602 0.61 -17.38 -6.84
CA SER A 602 0.92 -17.15 -5.44
C SER A 602 1.34 -18.45 -4.77
N ALA A 603 2.34 -18.39 -3.88
CA ALA A 603 2.65 -19.51 -2.99
C ALA A 603 1.60 -19.67 -1.86
N SER A 604 0.53 -18.88 -1.88
CA SER A 604 -0.38 -18.73 -0.76
C SER A 604 -1.13 -20.03 -0.44
N LEU A 605 -1.26 -20.35 0.85
CA LEU A 605 -2.31 -21.25 1.30
C LEU A 605 -3.66 -20.69 0.82
N HIS A 606 -4.53 -21.51 0.23
CA HIS A 606 -5.93 -21.21 -0.17
C HIS A 606 -6.76 -20.35 0.83
N VAL A 607 -6.28 -20.18 2.07
CA VAL A 607 -6.80 -19.31 3.10
C VAL A 607 -6.81 -17.83 2.69
N PHE A 608 -5.75 -17.31 2.05
CA PHE A 608 -5.66 -15.88 1.74
C PHE A 608 -6.61 -15.47 0.60
N SER A 609 -6.72 -16.30 -0.46
CA SER A 609 -7.66 -16.08 -1.55
C SER A 609 -9.11 -16.17 -1.07
N ARG A 610 -9.48 -17.14 -0.23
CA ARG A 610 -10.83 -17.22 0.35
C ARG A 610 -11.21 -16.00 1.18
N VAL A 611 -10.29 -15.47 1.98
CA VAL A 611 -10.56 -14.27 2.80
C VAL A 611 -10.75 -13.05 1.89
N SER A 612 -9.93 -12.92 0.85
CA SER A 612 -10.10 -11.88 -0.18
C SER A 612 -11.48 -11.96 -0.85
N ASP A 613 -11.92 -13.17 -1.23
CA ASP A 613 -13.19 -13.39 -1.93
C ASP A 613 -14.40 -13.00 -1.09
N VAL A 614 -14.39 -13.38 0.20
CA VAL A 614 -15.48 -13.02 1.13
C VAL A 614 -15.54 -11.51 1.36
N LEU A 615 -14.38 -10.86 1.48
CA LEU A 615 -14.31 -9.41 1.62
C LEU A 615 -14.86 -8.71 0.37
N GLU A 616 -14.52 -9.20 -0.80
CA GLU A 616 -14.99 -8.65 -2.07
C GLU A 616 -16.51 -8.81 -2.24
N GLU A 617 -17.06 -9.99 -1.97
CA GLU A 617 -18.50 -10.21 -2.05
C GLU A 617 -19.27 -9.31 -1.06
N PHE A 618 -18.67 -9.06 0.11
CA PHE A 618 -19.21 -8.12 1.09
C PHE A 618 -19.19 -6.68 0.57
N PHE A 619 -18.07 -6.20 0.02
CA PHE A 619 -17.97 -4.83 -0.51
C PHE A 619 -18.81 -4.62 -1.77
N ARG A 620 -18.92 -5.62 -2.65
CA ARG A 620 -19.77 -5.56 -3.85
C ARG A 620 -21.26 -5.50 -3.52
N LYS A 621 -21.69 -5.98 -2.35
CA LYS A 621 -23.07 -5.83 -1.85
C LYS A 621 -23.35 -4.46 -1.24
N ILE A 622 -22.30 -3.70 -0.90
CA ILE A 622 -22.40 -2.37 -0.28
C ILE A 622 -22.34 -1.24 -1.33
N LYS A 623 -21.67 -1.50 -2.46
CA LYS A 623 -21.62 -0.63 -3.64
C LYS A 623 -22.86 -0.86 -4.51
#